data_AF-H6RA62-F1
#
_entry.id   AF-H6RA62-F1
#
_cell.length_a   1.000
_cell.length_b   1.000
_cell.length_c   1.000
_cell.angle_alpha   90.00
_cell.angle_beta   90.00
_cell.angle_gamma   90.00
#
_symmetry.space_group_name_H-M   'P 1'
#
loop_
_entity.id
_entity.type
_entity.pdbx_description
1 polymer ?
#
loop_
_entity_poly.entity_id
_entity_poly.type
_entity_poly.pdbx_seq_one_letter_code
_entity_poly.pdbx_strand_id
1 'polypeptide(L)'
;MRQLDVGALPICDGEGRPVGIVTDRDIIIKVIALGENPKTTTAGELAQGDELLTVDAAADIGDALSLMEQHQIRRLPVTNQGKLVGIITEADLARRLPEQTVGEFVEAVCAQHLPTTTEA
;
A
#
# COMPACT_ATOMS: atom_id res chain seq x y z
N MET A 1 9.80 5.24 9.49
CA MET A 1 8.84 4.33 10.14
C MET A 1 8.79 4.63 11.64
N ARG A 2 9.71 4.15 12.49
CA ARG A 2 9.68 4.39 13.95
C ARG A 2 9.46 5.85 14.40
N GLN A 3 10.21 6.81 13.86
CA GLN A 3 10.12 8.21 14.29
C GLN A 3 8.77 8.86 13.95
N LEU A 4 8.14 8.42 12.87
CA LEU A 4 6.87 8.95 12.38
C LEU A 4 5.68 8.08 12.81
N ASP A 5 5.94 6.97 13.50
CA ASP A 5 4.95 5.94 13.84
C ASP A 5 4.09 5.47 12.64
N VAL A 6 4.76 5.15 11.53
CA VAL A 6 4.12 4.67 10.29
C VAL A 6 4.74 3.35 9.83
N GLY A 7 3.89 2.48 9.29
CA GLY A 7 4.29 1.18 8.72
C GLY A 7 4.44 1.16 7.20
N ALA A 8 4.36 2.32 6.55
CA ALA A 8 4.57 2.47 5.12
C ALA A 8 5.14 3.84 4.77
N LEU A 9 5.98 3.89 3.75
CA LEU A 9 6.62 5.10 3.24
C LEU A 9 6.63 5.07 1.71
N PRO A 10 5.94 6.00 1.04
CA PRO A 10 6.14 6.25 -0.38
C PRO A 10 7.59 6.69 -0.64
N ILE A 11 8.16 6.21 -1.74
CA ILE A 11 9.47 6.60 -2.26
C ILE A 11 9.21 7.56 -3.40
N CYS A 12 9.84 8.73 -3.39
CA CYS A 12 9.69 9.73 -4.43
C CYS A 12 11.00 9.95 -5.20
N ASP A 13 10.86 10.38 -6.46
CA ASP A 13 11.97 10.94 -7.22
C ASP A 13 12.34 12.36 -6.75
N GLY A 14 13.32 12.97 -7.40
CA GLY A 14 13.78 14.33 -7.10
C GLY A 14 12.74 15.43 -7.37
N GLU A 15 11.66 15.14 -8.09
CA GLU A 15 10.57 16.09 -8.37
C GLU A 15 9.38 15.92 -7.42
N GLY A 16 9.45 14.95 -6.51
CA GLY A 16 8.40 14.63 -5.54
C GLY A 16 7.30 13.73 -6.11
N ARG A 17 7.53 13.06 -7.24
CA ARG A 17 6.60 12.07 -7.80
C ARG A 17 6.85 10.72 -7.14
N PRO A 18 5.81 10.00 -6.68
CA PRO A 18 6.02 8.69 -6.09
C PRO A 18 6.45 7.69 -7.17
N VAL A 19 7.46 6.89 -6.87
CA VAL A 19 8.06 5.87 -7.75
C VAL A 19 8.06 4.47 -7.11
N GLY A 20 7.67 4.37 -5.84
CA GLY A 20 7.50 3.11 -5.14
C GLY A 20 6.92 3.32 -3.75
N ILE A 21 6.72 2.23 -3.03
CA ILE A 21 6.34 2.24 -1.61
C ILE A 21 7.09 1.13 -0.88
N VAL A 22 7.55 1.42 0.33
CA VAL A 22 8.16 0.42 1.22
C VAL A 22 7.32 0.30 2.48
N THR A 23 7.10 -0.92 2.94
CA THR A 23 6.25 -1.24 4.07
C THR A 23 6.95 -2.14 5.08
N ASP A 24 6.45 -2.22 6.31
CA ASP A 24 7.03 -3.12 7.32
C ASP A 24 7.12 -4.56 6.81
N ARG A 25 6.11 -4.99 6.04
CA ARG A 25 6.07 -6.33 5.43
C ARG A 25 7.19 -6.53 4.42
N ASP A 26 7.52 -5.52 3.61
CA ASP A 26 8.64 -5.59 2.67
C ASP A 26 9.96 -5.78 3.40
N ILE A 27 10.18 -5.02 4.48
CA ILE A 27 11.39 -5.16 5.29
C ILE A 27 11.46 -6.58 5.88
N ILE A 28 10.37 -7.09 6.44
CA ILE A 28 10.36 -8.42 7.05
C ILE A 28 10.54 -9.52 6.00
N ILE A 29 9.79 -9.51 4.90
CA ILE A 29 9.77 -10.62 3.93
C ILE A 29 10.94 -10.53 2.95
N LYS A 30 11.28 -9.35 2.45
CA LYS A 30 12.30 -9.16 1.41
C LYS A 30 13.71 -8.93 1.99
N VAL A 31 13.85 -8.58 3.28
CA VAL A 31 15.17 -8.40 3.91
C VAL A 31 15.41 -9.44 4.99
N ILE A 32 14.63 -9.39 6.08
CA ILE A 32 14.92 -10.18 7.27
C ILE A 32 14.76 -11.67 7.02
N ALA A 33 13.67 -12.09 6.38
CA ALA A 33 13.40 -13.49 6.08
C ALA A 33 14.40 -14.10 5.09
N LEU A 34 15.02 -13.29 4.24
CA LEU A 34 16.04 -13.73 3.29
C LEU A 34 17.46 -13.69 3.87
N GLY A 35 17.63 -13.18 5.10
CA GLY A 35 18.95 -13.04 5.73
C GLY A 35 19.78 -11.89 5.15
N GLU A 36 19.17 -10.98 4.41
CA GLU A 36 19.81 -9.79 3.87
C GLU A 36 20.14 -8.78 4.98
N ASN A 37 21.07 -7.87 4.70
CA ASN A 37 21.51 -6.88 5.68
C ASN A 37 20.71 -5.56 5.55
N PRO A 38 19.84 -5.22 6.52
CA PRO A 38 19.02 -4.00 6.46
C PRO A 38 19.84 -2.70 6.52
N LYS A 39 21.14 -2.76 6.85
CA LYS A 39 22.03 -1.59 6.83
C LYS A 39 22.54 -1.25 5.43
N THR A 40 22.51 -2.20 4.50
CA THR A 40 23.03 -2.03 3.14
C THR A 40 21.93 -2.09 2.10
N THR A 41 20.82 -2.77 2.37
CA THR A 41 19.64 -2.77 1.50
C THR A 41 18.99 -1.39 1.47
N THR A 42 18.75 -0.88 0.27
CA THR A 42 18.12 0.42 0.03
C THR A 42 16.60 0.29 -0.12
N ALA A 43 15.86 1.37 0.17
CA ALA A 43 14.42 1.38 -0.06
C ALA A 43 14.06 1.19 -1.55
N GLY A 44 14.92 1.69 -2.45
CA GLY A 44 14.73 1.54 -3.90
C GLY A 44 14.77 0.07 -4.35
N GLU A 45 15.67 -0.74 -3.78
CA GLU A 45 15.72 -2.19 -4.05
C GLU A 45 14.45 -2.90 -3.58
N LEU A 46 13.87 -2.48 -2.45
CA LEU A 46 12.66 -3.11 -1.89
C LEU A 46 11.39 -2.84 -2.68
N ALA A 47 11.33 -1.70 -3.37
CA ALA A 47 10.19 -1.28 -4.16
C ALA A 47 10.28 -1.68 -5.64
N GLN A 48 11.38 -2.32 -6.07
CA GLN A 48 11.52 -2.80 -7.45
C GLN A 48 10.55 -3.94 -7.76
N GLY A 49 9.91 -3.86 -8.92
CA GLY A 49 9.04 -4.92 -9.45
C GLY A 49 7.59 -4.85 -9.01
N ASP A 50 7.25 -4.00 -8.04
CA ASP A 50 5.88 -3.76 -7.62
C ASP A 50 5.27 -2.59 -8.41
N GLU A 51 4.07 -2.78 -8.96
CA GLU A 51 3.32 -1.69 -9.58
C GLU A 51 2.91 -0.69 -8.50
N LEU A 52 3.37 0.56 -8.64
CA LEU A 52 2.92 1.64 -7.76
C LEU A 52 1.56 2.15 -8.22
N LEU A 53 0.55 1.85 -7.41
CA LEU A 53 -0.78 2.42 -7.58
C LEU A 53 -0.89 3.74 -6.83
N THR A 54 -1.55 4.72 -7.44
CA THR A 54 -1.82 6.02 -6.83
C THR A 54 -3.23 6.46 -7.18
N VAL A 55 -3.77 7.40 -6.41
CA VAL A 55 -5.04 8.06 -6.70
C VAL A 55 -4.85 9.57 -6.75
N ASP A 56 -5.59 10.26 -7.62
CA ASP A 56 -5.59 11.72 -7.66
C ASP A 56 -6.37 12.29 -6.46
N ALA A 57 -5.91 13.42 -5.93
CA ALA A 57 -6.52 14.09 -4.79
C ALA A 57 -7.95 14.60 -5.07
N ALA A 58 -8.32 14.74 -6.35
CA ALA A 58 -9.67 15.11 -6.77
C ALA A 58 -10.58 13.91 -7.06
N ALA A 59 -10.07 12.66 -6.97
CA ALA A 59 -10.88 11.46 -7.18
C ALA A 59 -11.90 11.25 -6.06
N ASP A 60 -12.98 10.54 -6.37
CA ASP A 60 -13.96 10.17 -5.35
C ASP A 60 -13.41 9.06 -4.44
N ILE A 61 -13.94 8.98 -3.22
CA ILE A 61 -13.54 7.93 -2.27
C ILE A 61 -13.84 6.53 -2.82
N GLY A 62 -14.90 6.37 -3.61
CA GLY A 62 -15.25 5.11 -4.28
C GLY A 62 -14.20 4.63 -5.27
N ASP A 63 -13.51 5.54 -5.95
CA ASP A 63 -12.41 5.18 -6.86
C ASP A 63 -11.21 4.62 -6.08
N ALA A 64 -10.89 5.25 -4.93
CA ALA A 64 -9.85 4.78 -4.05
C ALA A 64 -10.19 3.40 -3.45
N LEU A 65 -11.43 3.21 -2.99
CA LEU A 65 -11.91 1.91 -2.48
C LEU A 65 -11.81 0.82 -3.54
N SER A 66 -12.29 1.10 -4.75
CA SER A 66 -12.26 0.15 -5.87
C SER A 66 -10.83 -0.27 -6.23
N LEU A 67 -9.89 0.69 -6.30
CA LEU A 67 -8.47 0.41 -6.53
C LEU A 67 -7.87 -0.44 -5.41
N MET A 68 -8.19 -0.12 -4.16
CA MET A 68 -7.69 -0.84 -2.99
C MET A 68 -8.19 -2.28 -2.95
N GLU A 69 -9.47 -2.51 -3.26
CA GLU A 69 -10.09 -3.83 -3.36
C GLU A 69 -9.51 -4.64 -4.53
N GLN A 70 -9.51 -4.06 -5.74
CA GLN A 70 -9.06 -4.74 -6.95
C GLN A 70 -7.61 -5.23 -6.85
N HIS A 71 -6.75 -4.43 -6.24
CA HIS A 71 -5.32 -4.74 -6.11
C HIS A 71 -4.95 -5.29 -4.72
N GLN A 72 -5.92 -5.50 -3.85
CA GLN A 72 -5.75 -6.03 -2.49
C GLN A 72 -4.72 -5.25 -1.66
N ILE A 73 -4.73 -3.92 -1.82
CA ILE A 73 -3.83 -3.02 -1.10
C ILE A 73 -4.59 -2.23 -0.03
N ARG A 74 -3.92 -2.00 1.09
CA ARG A 74 -4.51 -1.35 2.28
C ARG A 74 -4.10 0.11 2.45
N ARG A 75 -3.32 0.61 1.49
CA ARG A 75 -2.67 1.92 1.55
C ARG A 75 -2.40 2.40 0.14
N LEU A 76 -2.84 3.61 -0.17
CA LEU A 76 -2.80 4.18 -1.50
C LEU A 76 -2.23 5.60 -1.44
N PRO A 77 -1.05 5.86 -2.03
CA PRO A 77 -0.52 7.20 -2.17
C PRO A 77 -1.48 8.11 -2.94
N VAL A 78 -1.69 9.32 -2.41
CA VAL A 78 -2.53 10.35 -3.02
C VAL A 78 -1.64 11.36 -3.70
N THR A 79 -1.95 11.68 -4.95
CA THR A 79 -1.18 12.61 -5.78
C THR A 79 -2.00 13.82 -6.21
N ASN A 80 -1.34 14.93 -6.46
CA ASN A 80 -1.93 16.09 -7.13
C ASN A 80 -0.95 16.53 -8.21
N GLN A 81 -1.40 16.55 -9.46
CA GLN A 81 -0.53 16.81 -10.63
C GLN A 81 0.70 15.89 -10.64
N GLY A 82 0.50 14.61 -10.27
CA GLY A 82 1.54 13.59 -10.22
C GLY A 82 2.52 13.69 -9.05
N LYS A 83 2.40 14.70 -8.18
CA LYS A 83 3.23 14.84 -6.97
C LYS A 83 2.54 14.25 -5.76
N LEU A 84 3.30 13.59 -4.91
CA LEU A 84 2.77 13.02 -3.66
C LEU A 84 2.28 14.15 -2.74
N VAL A 85 1.03 14.07 -2.31
CA VAL A 85 0.44 15.02 -1.34
C VAL A 85 -0.05 14.34 -0.06
N GLY A 86 -0.14 13.01 -0.06
CA GLY A 86 -0.54 12.26 1.13
C GLY A 86 -0.65 10.77 0.87
N ILE A 87 -1.27 10.07 1.82
CA ILE A 87 -1.60 8.66 1.73
C ILE A 87 -2.97 8.46 2.35
N ILE A 88 -3.80 7.62 1.73
CA ILE A 88 -5.02 7.12 2.32
C ILE A 88 -4.82 5.66 2.72
N THR A 89 -5.30 5.29 3.91
CA THR A 89 -5.14 3.95 4.46
C THR A 89 -6.47 3.32 4.84
N GLU A 90 -6.51 1.99 4.94
CA GLU A 90 -7.62 1.24 5.53
C GLU A 90 -8.04 1.82 6.89
N ALA A 91 -7.08 2.26 7.73
CA ALA A 91 -7.37 2.88 9.02
C ALA A 91 -8.04 4.27 8.89
N ASP A 92 -7.79 5.01 7.81
CA ASP A 92 -8.49 6.27 7.53
C ASP A 92 -9.93 6.01 7.10
N LEU A 93 -10.14 4.99 6.27
CA LEU A 93 -11.46 4.53 5.85
C LEU A 93 -12.28 4.08 7.06
N ALA A 94 -11.68 3.27 7.94
CA ALA A 94 -12.31 2.78 9.17
C ALA A 94 -12.78 3.90 10.11
N ARG A 95 -12.11 5.07 10.09
CA ARG A 95 -12.47 6.22 10.94
C ARG A 95 -13.56 7.11 10.36
N ARG A 96 -13.85 6.99 9.07
CA ARG A 96 -14.71 7.94 8.34
C ARG A 96 -15.91 7.31 7.64
N LEU A 97 -15.89 5.99 7.44
CA LEU A 97 -16.97 5.26 6.80
C LEU A 97 -17.84 4.51 7.82
N PRO A 98 -19.10 4.18 7.46
CA PRO A 98 -19.94 3.32 8.28
C PRO A 98 -19.31 1.94 8.52
N GLU A 99 -19.51 1.37 9.71
CA GLU A 99 -18.94 0.06 10.10
C GLU A 99 -19.23 -1.04 9.08
N GLN A 100 -20.45 -1.07 8.53
CA GLN A 100 -20.83 -2.05 7.51
C GLN A 100 -19.96 -1.93 6.25
N THR A 101 -19.77 -0.71 5.74
CA THR A 101 -18.92 -0.46 4.57
C THR A 101 -17.48 -0.84 4.83
N VAL A 102 -16.97 -0.59 6.04
CA VAL A 102 -15.61 -0.99 6.43
C VAL A 102 -15.49 -2.51 6.48
N GLY A 103 -16.50 -3.22 7.01
CA GLY A 103 -16.54 -4.67 7.02
C GLY A 103 -16.50 -5.27 5.62
N GLU A 104 -17.34 -4.77 4.71
CA GLU A 104 -17.39 -5.17 3.29
C GLU A 104 -16.03 -4.91 2.60
N PHE A 105 -15.43 -3.73 2.82
CA PHE A 105 -14.12 -3.38 2.29
C PHE A 105 -13.01 -4.33 2.80
N VAL A 106 -12.98 -4.60 4.11
CA VAL A 106 -11.97 -5.48 4.71
C VAL A 106 -12.13 -6.90 4.18
N GLU A 107 -13.35 -7.39 4.02
CA GLU A 107 -13.62 -8.69 3.41
C GLU A 107 -13.07 -8.74 1.97
N ALA A 108 -13.38 -7.74 1.14
CA ALA A 108 -12.91 -7.67 -0.24
C ALA A 108 -11.38 -7.61 -0.35
N VAL A 109 -10.71 -6.77 0.45
CA VAL A 109 -9.25 -6.62 0.44
C VAL A 109 -8.53 -7.84 1.04
N CYS A 110 -9.12 -8.50 2.04
CA CYS A 110 -8.51 -9.63 2.73
C CYS A 110 -8.82 -11.00 2.10
N ALA A 111 -9.83 -11.08 1.24
CA ALA A 111 -10.16 -12.29 0.49
C ALA A 111 -9.01 -12.63 -0.47
N GLN A 112 -7.96 -13.27 0.05
CA GLN A 112 -6.96 -13.92 -0.79
C GLN A 112 -7.70 -14.86 -1.74
N HIS A 113 -7.26 -14.92 -2.99
CA HIS A 113 -7.56 -16.07 -3.84
C HIS A 113 -6.97 -17.29 -3.11
N LEU A 114 -7.77 -17.95 -2.26
CA LEU A 114 -7.46 -19.27 -1.77
C LEU A 114 -7.17 -20.08 -3.04
N PRO A 115 -5.98 -20.68 -3.20
CA PRO A 115 -5.85 -21.68 -4.25
C PRO A 115 -6.95 -22.69 -3.95
N THR A 116 -7.93 -22.80 -4.84
CA THR A 116 -8.86 -23.93 -4.82
C THR A 116 -7.98 -25.15 -4.93
N THR A 117 -7.76 -25.84 -3.81
CA THR A 117 -7.25 -27.22 -3.80
C THR A 117 -8.33 -28.09 -4.45
N THR A 118 -8.31 -28.08 -5.77
CA THR A 118 -9.01 -28.95 -6.73
C THR A 118 -8.01 -28.96 -7.90
N GLU A 119 -7.23 -29.99 -8.20
CA GLU A 119 -7.51 -31.42 -8.23
C GLU A 119 -6.20 -32.20 -7.99
N ALA A 120 -6.31 -33.35 -7.33
CA ALA A 120 -5.38 -34.47 -7.40
C ALA A 120 -6.18 -35.69 -7.89
#